data_AF-A0AAW9EDH8-F1
#
_entry.id   AF-A0AAW9EDH8-F1
#
_cell.length_a   1.000
_cell.length_b   1.000
_cell.length_c   1.000
_cell.angle_alpha   90.00
_cell.angle_beta   90.00
_cell.angle_gamma   90.00
#
_symmetry.space_group_name_H-M   'P 1'
#
loop_
_entity.id
_entity.type
_entity.pdbx_description
1 polymer ?
#
loop_
_entity_poly.entity_id
_entity_poly.type
_entity_poly.pdbx_seq_one_letter_code
_entity_poly.pdbx_strand_id
1 'polypeptide(L)'
;RELVELIAEILGDTYLGTMEDSALLELPSRQIAFTTDSFVVTPLIFGNGDIGKIAVCGTVNDLAVSGARPLYLTLSLIIEDGMPIS
;
A
#
# COMPACT_ATOMS: atom_id res chain seq x y z
N ARG A 1 -16.37 -8.45 -4.60
CA ARG A 1 -15.63 -8.51 -5.88
C ARG A 1 -15.52 -7.12 -6.48
N GLU A 2 -16.64 -6.38 -6.58
CA GLU A 2 -16.68 -4.99 -7.03
C GLU A 2 -15.66 -4.07 -6.35
N LEU A 3 -15.52 -4.12 -5.01
CA LEU A 3 -14.54 -3.27 -4.29
C LEU A 3 -13.08 -3.58 -4.68
N VAL A 4 -12.73 -4.85 -4.88
CA VAL A 4 -11.36 -5.25 -5.26
C VAL A 4 -11.05 -4.80 -6.68
N GLU A 5 -12.02 -4.94 -7.59
CA GLU A 5 -11.91 -4.47 -8.98
C GLU A 5 -11.77 -2.94 -9.04
N LEU A 6 -12.56 -2.21 -8.24
CA LEU A 6 -12.43 -0.74 -8.10
C LEU A 6 -11.06 -0.33 -7.56
N ILE A 7 -10.54 -1.00 -6.52
CA ILE A 7 -9.21 -0.70 -5.98
C ILE A 7 -8.13 -0.94 -7.05
N ALA A 8 -8.23 -2.03 -7.80
CA ALA A 8 -7.29 -2.32 -8.89
C ALA A 8 -7.36 -1.24 -10.00
N GLU A 9 -8.56 -0.78 -10.35
CA GLU A 9 -8.76 0.32 -11.31
C GLU A 9 -8.14 1.63 -10.82
N ILE A 10 -8.36 1.99 -9.55
CA ILE A 10 -7.77 3.20 -8.93
C ILE A 10 -6.24 3.14 -8.92
N LEU A 11 -5.66 1.98 -8.65
CA LEU A 11 -4.20 1.78 -8.64
C LEU A 11 -3.59 1.79 -10.05
N GLY A 12 -4.36 1.45 -11.08
CA GLY A 12 -3.94 1.43 -12.48
C GLY A 12 -2.64 0.65 -12.67
N ASP A 13 -1.66 1.27 -13.34
CA ASP A 13 -0.34 0.68 -13.62
C ASP A 13 0.49 0.36 -12.37
N THR A 14 0.10 0.86 -11.20
CA THR A 14 0.75 0.53 -9.92
C THR A 14 0.32 -0.86 -9.42
N TYR A 15 -0.83 -1.35 -9.85
CA TYR A 15 -1.29 -2.69 -9.52
C TYR A 15 -0.58 -3.73 -10.38
N LEU A 16 0.27 -4.54 -9.76
CA LEU A 16 1.09 -5.56 -10.43
C LEU A 16 0.50 -6.97 -10.35
N GLY A 17 -0.62 -7.15 -9.64
CA GLY A 17 -1.17 -8.46 -9.32
C GLY A 17 -2.03 -9.08 -10.43
N THR A 18 -2.18 -10.40 -10.40
CA THR A 18 -3.14 -11.16 -11.21
C THR A 18 -4.39 -11.57 -10.41
N MET A 19 -4.63 -10.94 -9.26
CA MET A 19 -5.62 -11.35 -8.25
C MET A 19 -5.46 -12.80 -7.75
N GLU A 20 -4.22 -13.28 -7.68
CA GLU A 20 -3.86 -14.56 -7.07
C GLU A 20 -3.63 -14.44 -5.55
N ASP A 21 -3.52 -15.58 -4.86
CA ASP A 21 -3.31 -15.65 -3.41
C ASP A 21 -1.93 -15.12 -2.96
N SER A 22 -0.99 -14.91 -3.90
CA SER A 22 0.34 -14.39 -3.61
C SER A 22 0.94 -13.62 -4.80
N ALA A 23 1.85 -12.70 -4.52
CA ALA A 23 2.65 -12.03 -5.55
C ALA A 23 3.99 -12.75 -5.73
N LEU A 24 4.37 -12.99 -6.99
CA LEU A 24 5.71 -13.44 -7.36
C LEU A 24 6.59 -12.22 -7.65
N LEU A 25 7.70 -12.07 -6.93
CA LEU A 25 8.58 -10.91 -7.01
C LEU A 25 9.95 -11.29 -7.57
N GLU A 26 10.37 -10.60 -8.63
CA GLU A 26 11.74 -10.65 -9.13
C GLU A 26 12.59 -9.63 -8.38
N LEU A 27 13.57 -10.10 -7.60
CA LEU A 27 14.41 -9.24 -6.78
C LEU A 27 15.86 -9.24 -7.29
N PRO A 28 16.49 -8.06 -7.45
CA PRO A 28 17.86 -7.96 -7.94
C PRO A 28 18.92 -8.38 -6.90
N SER A 29 18.51 -8.56 -5.64
CA SER A 29 19.39 -8.87 -4.50
C SER A 29 18.84 -10.04 -3.70
N ARG A 30 19.75 -10.80 -3.07
CA ARG A 30 19.40 -11.84 -2.09
C ARG A 30 19.11 -11.29 -0.71
N GLN A 31 19.57 -10.07 -0.41
CA GLN A 31 19.28 -9.39 0.85
C GLN A 31 18.10 -8.45 0.63
N ILE A 32 17.07 -8.65 1.43
CA ILE A 32 15.79 -7.96 1.30
C ILE A 32 15.52 -7.24 2.63
N ALA A 33 15.24 -5.94 2.54
CA ALA A 33 14.60 -5.22 3.64
C ALA A 33 13.09 -5.36 3.48
N PHE A 34 12.41 -5.75 4.55
CA PHE A 34 10.98 -5.95 4.59
C PHE A 34 10.42 -5.25 5.81
N THR A 35 9.32 -4.51 5.63
CA THR A 35 8.60 -3.82 6.70
C THR A 35 7.10 -3.87 6.39
N THR A 36 6.30 -3.70 7.43
CA THR A 36 4.85 -3.53 7.33
C THR A 36 4.42 -2.60 8.46
N ASP A 37 3.41 -1.79 8.21
CA ASP A 37 2.87 -0.87 9.20
C ASP A 37 1.35 -0.74 9.03
N SER A 38 0.69 -0.30 10.08
CA SER A 38 -0.76 -0.10 10.11
C SER A 38 -1.08 1.33 10.52
N PHE A 39 -1.96 1.98 9.75
CA PHE A 39 -2.26 3.41 9.91
C PHE A 39 -3.72 3.58 10.35
N VAL A 40 -3.91 4.25 11.49
CA VAL A 40 -5.24 4.42 12.14
C VAL A 40 -5.50 5.89 12.51
N VAL A 41 -5.02 6.82 11.68
CA VAL A 41 -5.10 8.26 11.95
C VAL A 41 -6.53 8.78 11.87
N THR A 42 -6.84 9.80 12.69
CA THR A 42 -8.10 10.56 12.64
C THR A 42 -7.79 12.05 12.69
N PRO A 43 -8.35 12.89 11.78
CA PRO A 43 -9.23 12.52 10.67
C PRO A 43 -8.49 11.77 9.54
N LEU A 44 -9.22 11.13 8.60
CA LEU A 44 -8.62 10.44 7.46
C LEU A 44 -7.94 11.38 6.46
N ILE A 45 -8.43 12.62 6.36
CA ILE A 45 -7.87 13.71 5.55
C ILE A 45 -7.51 14.84 6.51
N PHE A 46 -6.27 15.31 6.48
CA PHE A 46 -5.73 16.28 7.44
C PHE A 46 -4.72 17.22 6.77
N GLY A 47 -4.88 18.52 6.96
CA GLY A 47 -3.95 19.52 6.43
C GLY A 47 -3.67 19.29 4.94
N ASN A 48 -2.40 18.97 4.63
CA ASN A 48 -1.93 18.72 3.26
C ASN A 48 -1.67 17.21 2.97
N GLY A 49 -2.37 16.31 3.66
CA GLY A 49 -2.24 14.87 3.51
C GLY A 49 -3.49 14.09 3.87
N ASP A 50 -3.39 12.78 3.70
CA ASP A 50 -4.45 11.82 3.98
C ASP A 50 -3.82 10.51 4.47
N ILE A 51 -4.67 9.60 4.96
CA ILE A 51 -4.29 8.29 5.46
C ILE A 51 -3.52 7.46 4.41
N GLY A 52 -3.87 7.56 3.13
CA GLY A 52 -3.21 6.84 2.05
C GLY A 52 -1.79 7.35 1.82
N LYS A 53 -1.60 8.68 1.81
CA LYS A 53 -0.29 9.31 1.67
C LYS A 53 0.65 8.92 2.80
N ILE A 54 0.19 8.95 4.06
CA ILE A 54 1.05 8.54 5.17
C ILE A 54 1.33 7.04 5.17
N ALA A 55 0.38 6.22 4.70
CA ALA A 55 0.58 4.77 4.61
C ALA A 55 1.70 4.40 3.64
N VAL A 56 1.71 5.04 2.47
CA VAL A 56 2.78 4.87 1.49
C VAL A 56 4.09 5.48 1.99
N CYS A 57 4.08 6.76 2.39
CA CYS A 57 5.31 7.45 2.80
C CYS A 57 5.96 6.82 4.04
N GLY A 58 5.19 6.40 5.03
CA GLY A 58 5.70 5.73 6.24
C GLY A 58 6.43 4.45 5.89
N THR A 59 5.75 3.54 5.19
CA THR A 59 6.32 2.25 4.77
C THR A 59 7.56 2.41 3.87
N VAL A 60 7.53 3.38 2.94
CA VAL A 60 8.68 3.68 2.07
C VAL A 60 9.86 4.25 2.86
N ASN A 61 9.60 5.11 3.85
CA ASN A 61 10.63 5.71 4.69
C ASN A 61 11.34 4.66 5.56
N ASP A 62 10.61 3.70 6.12
CA ASP A 62 11.17 2.59 6.89
C ASP A 62 12.16 1.75 6.08
N LEU A 63 11.83 1.49 4.81
CA LEU A 63 12.75 0.81 3.90
C LEU A 63 13.95 1.71 3.56
N ALA A 64 13.71 2.99 3.22
CA ALA A 64 14.76 3.92 2.83
C ALA A 64 15.79 4.16 3.94
N VAL A 65 15.35 4.30 5.20
CA VAL A 65 16.24 4.53 6.35
C VAL A 65 17.13 3.32 6.66
N SER A 66 16.71 2.11 6.28
CA SER A 66 17.55 0.90 6.35
C SER A 66 18.65 0.85 5.29
N GLY A 67 18.69 1.82 4.37
CA GLY A 67 19.60 1.85 3.22
C GLY A 67 19.12 1.02 2.02
N ALA A 68 17.91 0.47 2.07
CA ALA A 68 17.33 -0.28 0.97
C ALA A 68 16.71 0.66 -0.08
N ARG A 69 16.62 0.17 -1.32
CA ARG A 69 15.79 0.78 -2.36
C ARG A 69 14.41 0.12 -2.35
N PRO A 70 13.33 0.84 -2.01
CA PRO A 70 11.97 0.30 -2.07
C PRO A 70 11.60 -0.07 -3.52
N LEU A 71 11.03 -1.27 -3.71
CA LEU A 71 10.63 -1.77 -5.03
C LEU A 71 9.14 -2.11 -5.12
N TYR A 72 8.56 -2.66 -4.05
CA TYR A 72 7.19 -3.15 -4.01
C TYR A 72 6.51 -2.74 -2.71
N LEU A 73 5.18 -2.61 -2.75
CA LEU A 73 4.33 -2.37 -1.59
C LEU A 73 3.13 -3.33 -1.62
N THR A 74 2.70 -3.77 -0.45
CA THR A 74 1.44 -4.49 -0.26
C THR A 74 0.40 -3.54 0.30
N LEU A 75 -0.86 -3.68 -0.12
CA LEU A 75 -1.99 -2.90 0.39
C LEU A 75 -2.97 -3.82 1.12
N SER A 76 -3.27 -3.51 2.37
CA SER A 76 -4.33 -4.12 3.15
C SER A 76 -5.25 -3.03 3.68
N LEU A 77 -6.56 -3.23 3.53
CA LEU A 77 -7.57 -2.24 3.89
C LEU A 77 -8.60 -2.91 4.80
N ILE A 78 -8.91 -2.23 5.91
CA ILE A 78 -10.05 -2.55 6.77
C ILE A 78 -11.02 -1.39 6.62
N ILE A 79 -12.17 -1.65 5.99
CA ILE A 79 -13.16 -0.63 5.63
C ILE A 79 -14.43 -0.93 6.42
N GLU A 80 -14.95 0.10 7.10
CA GLU A 80 -16.24 0.03 7.79
C GLU A 80 -17.38 -0.07 6.78
N ASP A 81 -18.39 -0.89 7.10
CA ASP A 81 -19.60 -0.98 6.28
C ASP A 81 -20.32 0.38 6.23
N GLY A 82 -20.80 0.76 5.04
CA GLY A 82 -21.41 2.07 4.82
C GLY A 82 -20.43 3.23 4.62
N MET A 83 -19.12 2.99 4.57
CA MET A 83 -18.16 4.01 4.14
C MET A 83 -18.48 4.49 2.71
N PRO A 84 -18.65 5.80 2.47
CA PRO A 84 -18.90 6.32 1.13
C PRO A 84 -17.72 6.00 0.20
N ILE A 85 -18.02 5.35 -0.92
CA ILE A 85 -17.10 5.14 -2.03
C ILE A 85 -17.40 6.23 -3.06
N SER A 86 -16.39 7.01 -3.42
CA SER A 86 -16.49 8.16 -4.32
C SER A 86 -15.63 7.98 -5.56
#